data_AF-J9UJL9-F1
#
_entry.id   AF-J9UJL9-F1
#
_cell.length_a   1.000
_cell.length_b   1.000
_cell.length_c   1.000
_cell.angle_alpha   90.00
_cell.angle_beta   90.00
_cell.angle_gamma   90.00
#
_symmetry.space_group_name_H-M   'P 1'
#
loop_
_entity.id
_entity.type
_entity.pdbx_description
1 polymer ?
#
loop_
_entity_poly.entity_id
_entity_poly.type
_entity_poly.pdbx_seq_one_letter_code
_entity_poly.pdbx_strand_id
1 'polypeptide(L)' 'MKNILLILLGIASVVYLLNPGAGVFEVLPDNLPFIGNLDEAAAVGVLIMCLKYFGIDLTRLPDRDSSRRK' A
#
# COMPACT_ATOMS: atom_id res chain seq x y z
N MET A 1 21.48 5.15 5.48
CA MET A 1 21.16 3.77 5.05
C MET A 1 19.66 3.47 5.11
N LYS A 2 19.00 3.62 6.26
CA LYS A 2 17.57 3.29 6.43
C LYS A 2 16.64 4.02 5.44
N ASN A 3 16.86 5.31 5.19
CA ASN A 3 16.01 6.09 4.27
C ASN A 3 16.09 5.58 2.82
N ILE A 4 17.29 5.20 2.36
CA ILE A 4 17.51 4.65 1.01
C ILE A 4 16.75 3.33 0.86
N LEU A 5 16.82 2.46 1.87
CA LEU A 5 16.08 1.20 1.87
C LEU A 5 14.57 1.44 1.77
N LEU A 6 14.03 2.39 2.54
CA LEU A 6 12.60 2.71 2.51
C LEU A 6 12.15 3.33 1.18
N ILE A 7 13.00 4.14 0.54
CA ILE A 7 12.73 4.67 -0.80
C ILE A 7 12.69 3.53 -1.82
N LEU A 8 13.69 2.63 -1.79
CA LEU A 8 13.72 1.47 -2.68
C LEU A 8 12.51 0.55 -2.47
N LEU A 9 12.13 0.31 -1.22
CA LEU A 9 10.98 -0.51 -0.86
C LEU A 9 9.67 0.12 -1.36
N GLY A 10 9.51 1.44 -1.17
CA GLY A 10 8.34 2.17 -1.68
C GLY A 10 8.25 2.14 -3.21
N ILE A 11 9.37 2.33 -3.92
CA ILE A 11 9.41 2.21 -5.39
C ILE A 11 9.05 0.79 -5.82
N ALA A 12 9.61 -0.23 -5.16
CA ALA A 12 9.30 -1.63 -5.47
C ALA A 12 7.81 -1.93 -5.27
N SER A 13 7.20 -1.45 -4.17
CA SER A 13 5.76 -1.59 -3.95
C SER A 13 4.93 -0.92 -5.03
N VAL A 14 5.30 0.29 -5.49
CA VAL A 14 4.60 0.96 -6.60
C VAL A 14 4.72 0.16 -7.89
N VAL A 15 5.93 -0.27 -8.26
CA VAL A 15 6.14 -1.06 -9.48
C VAL A 15 5.36 -2.36 -9.44
N TYR A 16 5.33 -3.03 -8.29
CA TYR A 16 4.57 -4.25 -8.09
C TYR A 16 3.06 -4.02 -8.25
N LEU A 17 2.51 -2.98 -7.61
CA LEU A 17 1.09 -2.61 -7.72
C LEU A 17 0.66 -2.14 -9.11
N LEU A 18 1.59 -1.61 -9.91
CA LEU A 18 1.32 -1.30 -11.32
C LEU A 18 1.15 -2.56 -12.18
N ASN A 19 1.50 -3.75 -11.64
CA ASN A 19 1.40 -5.05 -12.29
C ASN A 19 1.83 -5.03 -13.77
N PRO A 20 3.08 -4.64 -14.08
CA PRO A 20 3.57 -4.59 -15.47
C PRO A 20 3.61 -5.98 -16.12
N GLY A 21 3.60 -7.05 -15.33
CA GLY A 21 3.51 -8.43 -15.79
C GLY A 21 2.09 -8.87 -16.18
N ALA A 22 1.07 -8.03 -15.97
CA ALA A 22 -0.33 -8.29 -16.28
C ALA A 22 -0.85 -9.64 -15.73
N GLY A 23 -0.39 -10.03 -14.53
CA GLY A 23 -0.79 -11.30 -13.90
C GLY A 23 -0.18 -12.57 -14.51
N VAL A 24 0.80 -12.45 -15.42
CA VAL A 24 1.50 -13.61 -16.01
C VAL A 24 2.49 -14.25 -15.02
N PHE A 25 2.94 -13.49 -14.01
CA PHE A 25 3.92 -13.89 -13.01
C PHE A 25 3.39 -13.66 -11.59
N GLU A 26 2.31 -14.34 -11.22
CA GLU A 26 1.75 -14.30 -9.87
C GLU A 26 2.38 -15.41 -8.99
N VAL A 27 2.77 -15.04 -7.76
CA VAL A 27 3.39 -15.96 -6.79
C VAL A 27 2.32 -16.70 -5.97
N LEU A 28 1.19 -16.03 -5.71
CA LEU A 28 0.02 -16.61 -5.06
C LEU A 28 -1.13 -16.84 -6.05
N PRO A 29 -2.03 -17.80 -5.75
CA PRO A 29 -3.24 -18.00 -6.53
C PRO A 29 -4.26 -16.87 -6.28
N ASP A 30 -4.41 -15.97 -7.25
CA ASP A 30 -5.28 -14.78 -7.19
C ASP A 30 -6.78 -15.04 -7.36
N ASN A 31 -7.15 -16.26 -7.73
CA ASN A 31 -8.51 -16.67 -8.03
C ASN A 31 -9.21 -17.37 -6.86
N LEU A 32 -8.63 -17.34 -5.67
CA LEU A 32 -9.30 -17.82 -4.47
C LEU A 32 -10.34 -16.81 -3.97
N PRO A 33 -11.61 -17.22 -3.80
CA PRO A 33 -12.60 -16.35 -3.18
C PRO A 33 -12.12 -15.98 -1.76
N PHE A 34 -12.28 -14.70 -1.40
CA PHE A 34 -11.88 -14.08 -0.12
C PHE A 34 -10.38 -13.82 0.12
N ILE A 35 -9.45 -14.48 -0.58
CA ILE A 35 -7.99 -14.44 -0.27
C ILE A 35 -7.11 -14.04 -1.47
N GLY A 36 -7.68 -13.91 -2.68
CA GLY A 36 -6.91 -13.46 -3.85
C GLY A 36 -6.24 -12.09 -3.67
N ASN A 37 -5.12 -11.87 -4.39
CA ASN A 37 -4.33 -10.63 -4.39
C ASN A 37 -3.76 -10.21 -3.01
N LEU A 38 -3.37 -11.20 -2.20
CA LEU A 38 -2.88 -10.95 -0.84
C LEU A 38 -1.50 -10.25 -0.86
N ASP A 39 -0.68 -10.59 -1.83
CA ASP A 39 0.61 -9.99 -2.09
C ASP A 39 0.51 -8.53 -2.52
N GLU A 40 -0.51 -8.15 -3.30
CA GLU A 40 -0.83 -6.74 -3.60
C GLU A 40 -1.28 -6.01 -2.35
N ALA A 41 -2.12 -6.63 -1.51
CA ALA A 41 -2.53 -6.04 -0.24
C ALA A 41 -1.32 -5.79 0.68
N ALA A 42 -0.37 -6.73 0.71
CA ALA A 42 0.90 -6.56 1.41
C ALA A 42 1.74 -5.42 0.82
N ALA A 43 1.83 -5.33 -0.52
CA ALA A 43 2.54 -4.25 -1.21
C ALA A 43 1.94 -2.88 -0.91
N VAL A 44 0.60 -2.75 -0.85
CA VAL A 44 -0.10 -1.53 -0.40
C VAL A 44 0.27 -1.19 1.04
N GLY A 45 0.23 -2.17 1.95
CA GLY A 45 0.57 -1.97 3.36
C GLY A 45 1.99 -1.43 3.53
N VAL A 46 2.95 -2.04 2.82
CA VAL A 46 4.35 -1.59 2.80
C VAL A 46 4.47 -0.17 2.25
N LEU A 47 3.80 0.14 1.13
CA LEU A 47 3.80 1.48 0.54
C LEU A 47 3.27 2.54 1.52
N ILE A 48 2.14 2.26 2.18
CA ILE A 48 1.55 3.16 3.18
C ILE A 48 2.53 3.39 4.34
N MET A 49 3.20 2.34 4.83
CA MET A 49 4.20 2.48 5.90
C MET A 49 5.39 3.33 5.46
N CYS A 50 5.89 3.15 4.24
CA CYS A 50 6.97 3.97 3.68
C CYS A 50 6.54 5.44 3.55
N LEU A 51 5.35 5.71 3.01
CA LEU A 51 4.82 7.07 2.88
C LEU A 51 4.65 7.74 4.25
N LYS A 52 4.10 7.00 5.22
CA LYS A 52 3.93 7.49 6.60
C LYS A 52 5.26 7.82 7.27
N TYR A 53 6.31 7.02 7.01
CA TYR A 53 7.66 7.31 7.50
C TYR A 53 8.19 8.66 6.98
N PHE A 54 7.83 9.05 5.76
CA PHE A 54 8.18 10.36 5.17
C PHE A 54 7.16 11.48 5.47
N GLY A 55 6.19 11.23 6.36
CA GLY A 55 5.20 12.22 6.80
C GLY A 55 3.93 12.30 5.95
N ILE A 56 3.77 11.41 4.97
CA ILE A 56 2.56 11.31 4.14
C ILE A 56 1.68 10.20 4.72
N ASP A 57 0.69 10.58 5.54
CA ASP A 57 -0.18 9.62 6.21
C ASP A 57 -1.52 9.46 5.47
N LEU A 58 -1.59 8.47 4.57
CA LEU A 58 -2.79 8.14 3.80
C LEU A 58 -3.90 7.49 4.65
N THR A 59 -3.60 7.12 5.90
CA THR A 59 -4.59 6.49 6.80
C THR A 59 -5.38 7.49 7.62
N ARG A 60 -5.04 8.78 7.52
CA ARG A 60 -5.78 9.86 8.19
C ARG A 60 -7.11 10.08 7.50
N LEU A 61 -8.17 9.63 8.14
CA LEU A 61 -9.53 10.04 7.78
C LEU A 61 -9.73 11.51 8.17
N PRO A 62 -10.37 12.33 7.32
CA PRO A 62 -10.77 13.68 7.70
C PRO A 62 -11.61 13.61 8.98
N ASP A 63 -11.26 14.42 9.98
CA ASP A 63 -12.08 14.54 11.17
C ASP A 63 -13.48 14.97 10.76
N ARG A 64 -14.50 14.20 11.16
CA ARG A 64 -15.88 14.65 10.99
C ARG A 64 -16.08 15.79 11.97
N ASP A 65 -15.94 17.01 11.46
CA ASP A 65 -16.22 18.24 12.19
C ASP A 65 -17.56 18.10 12.92
N SER A 66 -17.49 18.05 14.25
CA SER A 66 -18.63 17.92 15.15
C SER A 66 -19.22 19.28 15.50
N SER A 67 -19.27 20.20 14.52
CA SER A 67 -19.91 21.52 14.64
C SER A 67 -21.44 21.48 14.73
N ARG A 68 -22.02 20.47 15.38
CA ARG A 68 -23.47 20.33 15.59
C ARG A 68 -23.84 20.07 17.06
N ARG A 69 -23.30 20.86 17.99
CA ARG A 69 -23.90 21.08 19.33
C ARG A 69 -23.54 22.49 19.84
N LYS A 70 -24.32 23.48 19.44
CA LYS A 70 -24.57 24.69 20.22
C LYS A 70 -26.07 24.91 20.27
#